data_AF-A0A6V7I0D7-F1
#
_entry.id   AF-A0A6V7I0D7-F1
#
_cell.length_a   1.000
_cell.length_b   1.000
_cell.length_c   1.000
_cell.angle_alpha   90.00
_cell.angle_beta   90.00
_cell.angle_gamma   90.00
#
_symmetry.space_group_name_H-M   'P 1'
#
loop_
_entity.id
_entity.type
_entity.pdbx_description
1 polymer ?
#
loop_
_entity_poly.entity_id
_entity_poly.type
_entity_poly.pdbx_seq_one_letter_code
_entity_poly.pdbx_strand_id
1 'polypeptide(L)'
;YDVVMINLGNKPDWYLEKNPHGKVPSIEFSNGDILYESLIIADYLNEAYPQNNLYPDDPLLKAKDKLLIEKFNSVISLMYK
;
A
#
# COMPACT_ATOMS: atom_id res chain seq x y z
N TYR A 1 5.55 13.20 -6.25
CA TYR A 1 4.22 12.82 -5.76
C TYR A 1 3.78 13.87 -4.76
N ASP A 2 2.48 14.10 -4.64
CA ASP A 2 1.94 15.05 -3.66
C ASP A 2 1.30 14.26 -2.50
N VAL A 3 1.49 14.75 -1.28
CA VAL A 3 0.94 14.11 -0.08
C VAL A 3 -0.32 14.84 0.34
N VAL A 4 -1.43 14.11 0.39
CA VAL A 4 -2.70 14.60 0.91
C VAL A 4 -2.98 13.89 2.23
N MET A 5 -2.97 14.65 3.33
CA MET A 5 -3.21 14.12 4.68
C MET A 5 -4.71 13.91 4.90
N ILE A 6 -5.10 12.70 5.34
CA ILE A 6 -6.49 12.36 5.67
C ILE A 6 -6.67 12.35 7.19
N ASN A 7 -7.64 13.11 7.69
CA ASN A 7 -8.05 13.00 9.08
C ASN A 7 -8.85 11.70 9.29
N LEU A 8 -8.31 10.76 10.06
CA LEU A 8 -8.96 9.46 10.28
C LEU A 8 -10.16 9.51 11.24
N GLY A 9 -10.24 10.54 12.11
CA GLY A 9 -11.36 10.75 13.03
C GLY A 9 -12.55 11.45 12.38
N ASN A 10 -12.29 12.27 11.34
CA ASN A 10 -13.30 12.90 10.52
C ASN A 10 -12.88 12.80 9.04
N LYS A 11 -13.18 11.65 8.43
CA LYS A 11 -12.77 11.34 7.05
C LYS A 11 -13.63 12.17 6.10
N PRO A 12 -13.02 12.89 5.14
CA PRO A 12 -13.80 13.66 4.18
C PRO A 12 -14.52 12.74 3.19
N ASP A 13 -15.74 13.10 2.79
CA ASP A 13 -16.59 12.26 1.93
C ASP A 13 -15.93 11.91 0.60
N TRP A 14 -15.24 12.88 -0.02
CA TRP A 14 -14.51 12.66 -1.27
C TRP A 14 -13.43 11.58 -1.17
N TYR A 15 -12.90 11.30 0.04
CA TYR A 15 -11.89 10.26 0.20
C TYR A 15 -12.52 8.87 0.20
N LEU A 16 -13.76 8.74 0.71
CA LEU A 16 -14.48 7.46 0.69
C LEU A 16 -14.88 7.05 -0.74
N GLU A 17 -15.04 8.01 -1.65
CA GLU A 17 -15.17 7.75 -3.08
C GLU A 17 -13.91 7.13 -3.68
N LYS A 18 -12.73 7.44 -3.12
CA LYS A 18 -11.42 6.91 -3.58
C LYS A 18 -11.07 5.59 -2.91
N ASN A 19 -11.29 5.48 -1.61
CA ASN A 19 -11.06 4.27 -0.84
C ASN A 19 -12.30 3.96 0.01
N PRO A 20 -13.16 3.02 -0.42
CA PRO A 20 -14.40 2.70 0.29
C PRO A 20 -14.17 2.10 1.68
N HIS A 21 -12.97 1.60 1.96
CA HIS A 21 -12.59 1.11 3.29
C HIS A 21 -12.20 2.24 4.26
N GLY A 22 -12.04 3.47 3.76
CA GLY A 22 -11.62 4.62 4.56
C GLY A 22 -10.25 4.47 5.23
N LYS A 23 -9.43 3.53 4.76
CA LYS A 23 -8.07 3.29 5.25
C LYS A 23 -7.06 4.12 4.45
N VAL A 24 -5.85 4.26 4.97
CA VAL A 24 -4.71 4.85 4.26
C VAL A 24 -3.59 3.79 4.20
N PRO A 25 -2.71 3.81 3.18
CA PRO A 25 -2.63 4.78 2.08
C PRO A 25 -3.54 4.44 0.88
N SER A 26 -3.70 5.43 0.00
CA SER A 26 -4.24 5.32 -1.37
C SER A 26 -3.41 6.19 -2.32
N ILE A 27 -3.27 5.78 -3.58
CA ILE A 27 -2.62 6.56 -4.65
C ILE A 27 -3.65 6.83 -5.74
N GLU A 28 -3.71 8.08 -6.19
CA GLU A 28 -4.44 8.50 -7.38
C GLU A 28 -3.43 8.86 -8.47
N PHE A 29 -3.65 8.33 -9.67
CA PHE A 29 -2.82 8.58 -10.84
C PHE A 29 -3.34 9.76 -11.65
N SER A 30 -2.50 10.32 -12.52
CA SER A 30 -2.88 11.47 -13.36
C SER A 30 -4.01 11.17 -14.34
N ASN A 31 -4.27 9.90 -14.66
CA ASN A 31 -5.39 9.46 -15.49
C ASN A 31 -6.69 9.23 -14.68
N GLY A 32 -6.68 9.46 -13.37
CA GLY A 32 -7.81 9.27 -12.47
C GLY A 32 -7.94 7.85 -11.89
N ASP A 33 -7.06 6.92 -12.24
CA ASP A 33 -7.06 5.60 -11.62
C ASP A 33 -6.64 5.68 -10.15
N ILE A 34 -7.17 4.78 -9.32
CA ILE A 34 -6.90 4.74 -7.90
C ILE A 34 -6.46 3.33 -7.47
N LEU A 35 -5.41 3.28 -6.66
CA LEU A 35 -4.99 2.07 -5.95
C LEU A 35 -5.04 2.30 -4.44
N TYR A 36 -5.49 1.28 -3.71
CA TYR A 36 -5.50 1.21 -2.26
C TYR A 36 -4.98 -0.15 -1.79
N GLU A 37 -4.75 -0.28 -0.48
CA GLU A 37 -3.95 -1.33 0.17
C GLU A 37 -2.44 -1.11 0.04
N SER A 38 -1.75 -1.00 1.18
CA SER A 38 -0.34 -0.60 1.25
C SER A 38 0.61 -1.55 0.50
N LEU A 39 0.39 -2.87 0.61
CA LEU A 39 1.23 -3.87 -0.06
C LEU A 39 0.98 -3.94 -1.57
N ILE A 40 -0.27 -3.72 -2.02
CA ILE A 40 -0.59 -3.66 -3.45
C ILE A 40 0.07 -2.43 -4.08
N ILE A 41 -0.02 -1.28 -3.40
CA ILE A 41 0.66 -0.05 -3.81
C ILE A 41 2.18 -0.26 -3.89
N ALA A 42 2.79 -0.88 -2.88
CA ALA A 42 4.23 -1.11 -2.87
C ALA A 42 4.68 -2.03 -4.03
N ASP A 43 3.95 -3.11 -4.28
CA ASP A 43 4.23 -4.03 -5.40
C ASP A 43 4.06 -3.33 -6.75
N TYR A 44 2.99 -2.54 -6.95
CA TYR A 44 2.81 -1.74 -8.16
C TYR A 44 3.97 -0.77 -8.39
N LEU A 45 4.38 -0.02 -7.35
CA LEU A 45 5.48 0.93 -7.47
C LEU A 45 6.80 0.23 -7.81
N ASN A 46 7.04 -0.96 -7.27
CA ASN A 46 8.22 -1.76 -7.59
C ASN A 46 8.25 -2.18 -9.07
N GLU A 47 7.09 -2.54 -9.63
CA GLU A 47 6.96 -2.98 -11.03
C GLU A 47 6.98 -1.81 -12.02
N ALA A 48 6.32 -0.69 -11.68
CA ALA A 48 6.24 0.49 -12.54
C ALA A 48 7.55 1.30 -12.60
N TYR A 49 8.40 1.19 -11.56
CA TYR A 49 9.62 1.98 -11.40
C TYR A 49 10.85 1.08 -11.13
N PRO A 50 11.30 0.28 -12.12
CA PRO A 50 12.30 -0.77 -11.93
C PRO A 50 13.71 -0.24 -11.64
N GLN A 51 13.96 1.06 -11.77
CA GLN A 51 15.28 1.66 -11.48
C GLN A 51 15.72 1.47 -10.02
N ASN A 52 14.77 1.26 -9.10
CA ASN A 52 15.03 1.02 -7.68
C ASN A 52 14.20 -0.20 -7.21
N ASN A 53 14.64 -1.40 -7.57
CA ASN A 53 13.99 -2.64 -7.14
C ASN A 53 14.03 -2.75 -5.60
N LEU A 54 12.86 -2.88 -4.99
CA LEU A 54 12.66 -3.04 -3.55
C LEU A 54 12.89 -4.48 -3.10
N TYR A 55 12.77 -5.44 -4.03
CA TYR A 55 13.01 -6.86 -3.76
C TYR A 55 14.38 -7.30 -4.28
N PRO A 56 14.94 -8.38 -3.70
CA PRO A 56 16.05 -9.10 -4.31
C PRO A 56 15.70 -9.58 -5.73
N ASP A 57 16.70 -9.61 -6.62
CA ASP A 57 16.54 -10.18 -7.97
C ASP A 57 16.34 -11.69 -7.94
N ASP A 58 16.86 -12.38 -6.90
CA ASP A 58 16.64 -13.81 -6.70
C ASP A 58 15.17 -14.10 -6.34
N PRO A 59 14.44 -14.91 -7.13
CA PRO A 59 13.03 -15.16 -6.91
C PRO A 59 12.72 -15.87 -5.57
N LEU A 60 13.62 -16.73 -5.08
CA LEU A 60 13.44 -17.42 -3.82
C LEU A 60 13.62 -16.47 -2.64
N LEU A 61 14.58 -15.54 -2.72
CA LEU A 61 14.75 -14.49 -1.70
C LEU A 61 13.55 -13.54 -1.68
N LYS A 62 13.07 -13.09 -2.85
CA LYS A 62 11.82 -12.31 -2.94
C LYS A 62 10.63 -13.04 -2.31
N ALA A 63 10.49 -14.35 -2.56
CA ALA A 63 9.43 -15.15 -1.93
C ALA A 63 9.58 -15.24 -0.40
N LYS A 64 10.81 -15.34 0.12
CA LYS A 64 11.08 -15.32 1.57
C LYS A 64 10.72 -13.99 2.21
N ASP A 65 10.99 -12.87 1.54
CA ASP A 65 10.57 -11.54 2.00
C ASP A 65 9.05 -11.42 2.06
N LYS A 66 8.34 -11.93 1.04
CA LYS A 66 6.87 -11.98 1.04
C LYS A 66 6.30 -12.86 2.17
N LEU A 67 6.94 -13.99 2.49
CA LEU A 67 6.56 -14.81 3.65
C LEU A 67 6.76 -14.07 4.98
N LEU A 68 7.82 -13.27 5.09
CA LEU A 68 8.07 -12.46 6.28
C LEU A 68 7.00 -11.37 6.46
N ILE A 69 6.63 -10.69 5.37
CA ILE A 69 5.54 -9.70 5.35
C ILE A 69 4.23 -10.35 5.83
N GLU A 70 3.89 -11.52 5.30
CA GLU A 70 2.66 -12.23 5.68
C GLU A 70 2.66 -12.63 7.16
N LYS A 71 3.78 -13.12 7.69
CA LYS A 71 3.91 -13.40 9.13
C LYS A 71 3.70 -12.15 9.95
N PHE A 72 4.22 -11.00 9.50
CA PHE A 72 4.10 -9.74 10.21
C PHE A 72 2.66 -9.19 10.22
N ASN A 73 1.84 -9.49 9.21
CA ASN A 73 0.41 -9.13 9.20
C ASN A 73 -0.33 -9.64 10.46
N SER A 74 0.03 -10.83 10.96
CA SER A 74 -0.55 -11.37 12.21
C SER A 74 -0.22 -10.52 13.44
N VAL A 75 0.97 -9.92 13.49
CA VAL A 75 1.40 -9.01 14.57
C VAL A 75 0.62 -7.70 14.49
N ILE A 76 0.47 -7.15 13.28
CA ILE A 76 -0.29 -5.92 13.05
C ILE A 76 -1.75 -6.09 13.52
N SER A 77 -2.38 -7.22 13.22
CA SER A 77 -3.76 -7.49 13.66
C SER A 77 -3.92 -7.50 15.18
N LEU A 78 -2.88 -7.79 15.95
CA LEU A 78 -2.92 -7.75 17.41
C LEU A 78 -2.84 -6.32 17.96
N MET A 79 -2.20 -5.40 17.23
CA MET A 79 -2.09 -4.00 17.64
C MET A 79 -3.37 -3.19 17.41
N TYR A 80 -4.24 -3.67 16.51
CA TYR A 80 -5.54 -3.05 16.21
C TYR A 80 -6.72 -3.65 16.99
N LYS A 81 -6.44 -4.48 18.02
CA LYS A 81 -7.44 -4.96 18.98
C LYS A 81 -7.67 -3.97 20.10
#